data_AF-A0AAX3EH83-F1
#
_entry.id   AF-A0AAX3EH83-F1
#
_cell.length_a   1.000
_cell.length_b   1.000
_cell.length_c   1.000
_cell.angle_alpha   90.00
_cell.angle_beta   90.00
_cell.angle_gamma   90.00
#
_symmetry.space_group_name_H-M   'P 1'
#
loop_
_entity.id
_entity.type
_entity.pdbx_description
1 polymer ?
#
loop_
_entity_poly.entity_id
_entity_poly.type
_entity_poly.pdbx_seq_one_letter_code
_entity_poly.pdbx_strand_id
1 'polypeptide(L)'
;MGITPARRARTWLAVFVTFFLLISGLGSAPAALADDAFAPVPVAVSTTPTSIGAGGHAQSRITLKASAPIADVYVAFRNTATGTVHREVTRGSYNPTDSTYTFEVFFAPGAAPGSYRAQYVEIQTEAGHVIVYWRDGSLNYNPDNLPSSGTAAVPLDALDFNYSSTVSLDRPHTSGFYRDNYWDPFTLSLLIRDSWGRLGLFPTGGNGTWKQAYEVGSGWNIFNTMIAAGDFNNDGENDVIARDAAGSLFLYPGTWYGGWNPRQQIGWGWGIFNSIFAAGDFNGDGNNDLLARKTNGELVLYPGNGYGGFLAASTVGWGWNGMTAIFSPGDFDGDRKPDVLARNSAGNLVFYGGNGSGGWTTSRVIGQGWNAITKLGGVGDFDGDGVNDVWGIDTAGQMRMYYGNNAGGWKGSGVVGWGWDEFTAVF
;
A
#
# COMPACT_ATOMS: atom_id res chain seq x y z
N MET A 1 64.27 -29.55 -11.60
CA MET A 1 64.22 -28.73 -10.38
C MET A 1 62.76 -28.45 -10.06
N GLY A 2 62.32 -28.79 -8.84
CA GLY A 2 61.06 -28.34 -8.18
C GLY A 2 59.75 -28.71 -8.87
N ILE A 3 59.06 -29.82 -8.57
CA ILE A 3 58.29 -30.19 -7.36
C ILE A 3 57.14 -29.19 -7.03
N THR A 4 55.91 -29.68 -7.25
CA THR A 4 54.56 -29.26 -6.81
C THR A 4 54.45 -29.09 -5.27
N PRO A 5 53.40 -28.47 -4.63
CA PRO A 5 51.96 -28.87 -4.73
C PRO A 5 50.94 -27.69 -4.70
N ALA A 6 49.82 -27.74 -5.43
CA ALA A 6 48.60 -28.52 -5.20
C ALA A 6 47.79 -28.16 -3.94
N ARG A 7 46.57 -27.65 -4.16
CA ARG A 7 45.28 -28.14 -3.62
C ARG A 7 44.18 -27.53 -4.50
N ARG A 8 43.57 -28.25 -5.46
CA ARG A 8 42.48 -29.26 -5.30
C ARG A 8 41.44 -28.81 -4.26
N ALA A 9 40.13 -28.86 -4.48
CA ALA A 9 39.25 -29.06 -5.63
C ALA A 9 37.83 -28.99 -5.03
N ARG A 10 36.84 -28.56 -5.82
CA ARG A 10 35.47 -29.14 -5.99
C ARG A 10 34.37 -28.10 -6.11
N THR A 11 34.09 -27.77 -7.37
CA THR A 11 32.77 -27.76 -8.05
C THR A 11 31.50 -28.01 -7.24
N TRP A 12 30.49 -27.15 -7.47
CA TRP A 12 29.14 -27.41 -8.03
C TRP A 12 28.63 -26.05 -8.61
N LEU A 13 28.64 -25.77 -9.92
CA LEU A 13 27.65 -26.01 -10.99
C LEU A 13 26.17 -25.66 -10.65
N ALA A 14 25.70 -24.50 -11.14
CA ALA A 14 24.42 -24.28 -11.86
C ALA A 14 24.39 -22.82 -12.39
N VAL A 15 24.96 -22.57 -13.57
CA VAL A 15 24.25 -22.16 -14.81
C VAL A 15 23.43 -20.86 -14.67
N PHE A 16 24.05 -19.73 -15.03
CA PHE A 16 23.36 -18.57 -15.61
C PHE A 16 23.91 -18.39 -17.03
N VAL A 17 23.08 -18.66 -18.04
CA VAL A 17 23.35 -18.37 -19.46
C VAL A 17 22.43 -17.21 -19.85
N THR A 18 23.06 -16.05 -20.03
CA THR A 18 22.97 -15.06 -21.15
C THR A 18 21.56 -14.62 -21.60
N PHE A 19 21.22 -13.32 -21.70
CA PHE A 19 21.63 -12.44 -22.81
C PHE A 19 21.44 -10.95 -22.53
N PHE A 20 22.41 -10.16 -22.98
CA PHE A 20 22.30 -8.73 -23.31
C PHE A 20 21.72 -8.61 -24.73
N LEU A 21 20.93 -7.56 -24.98
CA LEU A 21 20.34 -7.08 -26.24
C LEU A 21 18.87 -7.52 -26.52
N LEU A 22 17.93 -6.62 -26.23
CA LEU A 22 16.92 -6.21 -27.22
C LEU A 22 16.40 -4.78 -26.92
N ILE A 23 17.00 -3.78 -27.57
CA ILE A 23 16.28 -2.57 -28.01
C ILE A 23 15.68 -2.93 -29.36
N SER A 24 14.41 -3.32 -29.39
CA SER A 24 13.49 -3.22 -30.55
C SER A 24 12.14 -3.85 -30.19
N GLY A 25 11.11 -3.00 -30.12
CA GLY A 25 9.72 -3.35 -29.82
C GLY A 25 9.35 -2.95 -28.39
N LEU A 26 8.47 -1.99 -28.10
CA LEU A 26 7.12 -1.89 -28.66
C LEU A 26 6.73 -3.23 -29.26
N GLY A 27 6.54 -4.21 -28.38
CA GLY A 27 5.67 -5.32 -28.74
C GLY A 27 4.41 -4.67 -29.29
N SER A 28 4.24 -4.76 -30.60
CA SER A 28 2.91 -4.86 -31.17
C SER A 28 2.13 -5.74 -30.23
N ALA A 29 0.99 -5.22 -29.73
CA ALA A 29 0.02 -6.02 -29.02
C ALA A 29 0.01 -7.41 -29.69
N PRO A 30 0.07 -8.51 -28.93
CA PRO A 30 -0.13 -9.82 -29.53
C PRO A 30 -1.36 -9.68 -30.41
N ALA A 31 -1.20 -9.96 -31.71
CA ALA A 31 -2.31 -9.97 -32.64
C ALA A 31 -3.43 -10.72 -31.92
N ALA A 32 -4.59 -10.06 -31.80
CA ALA A 32 -5.76 -10.56 -31.10
C ALA A 32 -5.81 -12.07 -31.27
N LEU A 33 -5.45 -12.80 -30.20
CA LEU A 33 -5.57 -14.25 -30.24
C LEU A 33 -7.06 -14.45 -30.44
N ALA A 34 -7.38 -15.03 -31.60
CA ALA A 34 -8.72 -15.45 -31.95
C ALA A 34 -9.18 -16.44 -30.87
N ASP A 35 -9.82 -15.92 -29.83
CA ASP A 35 -10.48 -16.69 -28.79
C ASP A 35 -11.67 -15.91 -28.22
N ASP A 36 -12.40 -15.21 -29.10
CA ASP A 36 -13.77 -14.67 -28.90
C ASP A 36 -14.82 -15.78 -28.62
N ALA A 37 -14.39 -16.89 -28.03
CA ALA A 37 -15.23 -18.00 -27.67
C ALA A 37 -15.72 -17.77 -26.23
N PHE A 38 -16.80 -17.03 -26.09
CA PHE A 38 -17.68 -16.88 -24.90
C PHE A 38 -17.63 -15.57 -24.10
N ALA A 39 -18.82 -15.03 -23.82
CA ALA A 39 -19.08 -13.97 -22.87
C ALA A 39 -18.92 -14.49 -21.42
N PRO A 40 -18.19 -13.78 -20.54
CA PRO A 40 -18.19 -14.03 -19.11
C PRO A 40 -19.60 -14.07 -18.53
N VAL A 41 -19.97 -15.14 -17.82
CA VAL A 41 -21.30 -15.29 -17.20
C VAL A 41 -21.14 -15.53 -15.69
N PRO A 42 -21.92 -14.86 -14.83
CA PRO A 42 -22.00 -15.22 -13.41
C PRO A 42 -22.48 -16.66 -13.20
N VAL A 43 -21.69 -17.50 -12.51
CA VAL A 43 -22.00 -18.93 -12.30
C VAL A 43 -22.13 -19.36 -10.85
N ALA A 44 -21.54 -18.62 -9.91
CA ALA A 44 -21.75 -18.83 -8.48
C ALA A 44 -21.58 -17.49 -7.74
N VAL A 45 -22.61 -17.08 -7.01
CA VAL A 45 -22.54 -15.94 -6.10
C VAL A 45 -22.53 -16.52 -4.69
N SER A 46 -21.44 -16.31 -3.95
CA SER A 46 -21.24 -16.93 -2.65
C SER A 46 -21.12 -15.87 -1.54
N THR A 47 -22.02 -16.04 -0.58
CA THR A 47 -22.13 -15.44 0.75
C THR A 47 -22.66 -14.01 0.88
N THR A 48 -23.64 -13.94 1.77
CA THR A 48 -24.21 -12.78 2.43
C THR A 48 -23.29 -12.38 3.60
N PRO A 49 -22.85 -11.12 3.71
CA PRO A 49 -22.38 -10.61 4.99
C PRO A 49 -23.60 -10.50 5.91
N THR A 50 -23.70 -11.38 6.91
CA THR A 50 -24.81 -11.35 7.89
C THR A 50 -24.69 -10.19 8.89
N SER A 51 -23.56 -9.50 8.91
CA SER A 51 -23.33 -8.24 9.63
C SER A 51 -22.11 -7.51 9.08
N ILE A 52 -22.15 -6.18 9.10
CA ILE A 52 -21.00 -5.31 8.83
C ILE A 52 -20.13 -5.23 10.09
N GLY A 53 -18.85 -5.60 9.96
CA GLY A 53 -17.86 -5.42 11.02
C GLY A 53 -17.60 -3.93 11.30
N ALA A 54 -16.98 -3.61 12.45
CA ALA A 54 -16.47 -2.27 12.73
C ALA A 54 -15.62 -1.79 11.53
N GLY A 55 -15.95 -0.64 10.92
CA GLY A 55 -15.33 -0.20 9.66
C GLY A 55 -16.29 0.19 8.54
N GLY A 56 -17.57 -0.26 8.58
CA GLY A 56 -18.53 0.02 7.49
C GLY A 56 -18.43 -0.96 6.31
N HIS A 57 -17.94 -2.16 6.59
CA HIS A 57 -17.34 -3.08 5.65
C HIS A 57 -18.16 -4.38 5.51
N ALA A 58 -18.74 -4.60 4.33
CA ALA A 58 -19.41 -5.84 3.92
C ALA A 58 -18.61 -6.46 2.77
N GLN A 59 -18.30 -7.76 2.88
CA GLN A 59 -17.66 -8.51 1.82
C GLN A 59 -18.62 -9.55 1.24
N SER A 60 -18.65 -9.61 -0.07
CA SER A 60 -19.32 -10.68 -0.81
C SER A 60 -18.40 -11.20 -1.90
N ARG A 61 -18.58 -12.46 -2.32
CA ARG A 61 -17.79 -13.08 -3.37
C ARG A 61 -18.65 -13.41 -4.57
N ILE A 62 -18.16 -13.06 -5.75
CA ILE A 62 -18.78 -13.44 -7.02
C ILE A 62 -17.77 -14.24 -7.83
N THR A 63 -18.24 -15.35 -8.37
CA THR A 63 -17.49 -16.19 -9.30
C THR A 63 -18.17 -16.14 -10.67
N LEU A 64 -17.41 -15.66 -11.65
CA LEU A 64 -17.79 -15.65 -13.06
C LEU A 64 -17.15 -16.85 -13.74
N LYS A 65 -17.81 -17.40 -14.75
CA LYS A 65 -17.16 -18.31 -15.69
C LYS A 65 -16.79 -17.49 -16.92
N ALA A 66 -15.51 -17.46 -17.24
CA ALA A 66 -14.97 -16.70 -18.34
C ALA A 66 -13.93 -17.53 -19.08
N SER A 67 -14.01 -17.53 -20.40
CA SER A 67 -13.04 -18.17 -21.30
C SER A 67 -11.91 -17.23 -21.72
N ALA A 68 -12.04 -15.93 -21.41
CA ALA A 68 -11.07 -14.89 -21.70
C ALA A 68 -10.73 -14.08 -20.44
N PRO A 69 -9.55 -13.42 -20.39
CA PRO A 69 -9.18 -12.53 -19.30
C PRO A 69 -10.18 -11.37 -19.09
N ILE A 70 -10.47 -11.10 -17.83
CA ILE A 70 -11.33 -9.98 -17.39
C ILE A 70 -10.41 -8.85 -16.92
N ALA A 71 -10.62 -7.64 -17.47
CA ALA A 71 -9.90 -6.44 -17.06
C ALA A 71 -10.45 -5.90 -15.73
N ASP A 72 -11.76 -5.67 -15.67
CA ASP A 72 -12.44 -5.12 -14.51
C ASP A 72 -13.85 -5.68 -14.35
N VAL A 73 -14.36 -5.68 -13.12
CA VAL A 73 -15.76 -5.96 -12.82
C VAL A 73 -16.31 -4.87 -11.92
N TYR A 74 -17.53 -4.45 -12.23
CA TYR A 74 -18.25 -3.44 -11.47
C TYR A 74 -19.58 -3.98 -11.01
N VAL A 75 -19.93 -3.69 -9.76
CA VAL A 75 -21.25 -4.02 -9.21
C VAL A 75 -21.91 -2.75 -8.74
N ALA A 76 -23.16 -2.55 -9.18
CA ALA A 76 -23.95 -1.41 -8.74
C ALA A 76 -24.96 -1.83 -7.67
N PHE A 77 -24.95 -1.12 -6.56
CA PHE A 77 -25.88 -1.28 -5.45
C PHE A 77 -26.76 -0.06 -5.30
N ARG A 78 -28.00 -0.28 -4.88
CA ARG A 78 -28.93 0.79 -4.55
C ARG A 78 -29.38 0.69 -3.11
N ASN A 79 -29.22 1.78 -2.36
CA ASN A 79 -29.83 1.91 -1.05
C ASN A 79 -31.36 1.99 -1.23
N THR A 80 -32.12 1.10 -0.60
CA THR A 80 -33.58 1.03 -0.81
C THR A 80 -34.33 2.17 -0.13
N ALA A 81 -33.75 2.80 0.88
CA ALA A 81 -34.36 3.90 1.61
C ALA A 81 -34.10 5.24 0.92
N THR A 82 -32.85 5.51 0.51
CA THR A 82 -32.47 6.79 -0.09
C THR A 82 -32.52 6.80 -1.61
N GLY A 83 -32.49 5.61 -2.24
CA GLY A 83 -32.40 5.46 -3.69
C GLY A 83 -31.00 5.72 -4.26
N THR A 84 -30.01 6.07 -3.43
CA THR A 84 -28.62 6.34 -3.83
C THR A 84 -27.98 5.10 -4.46
N VAL A 85 -27.26 5.29 -5.56
CA VAL A 85 -26.52 4.23 -6.25
C VAL A 85 -25.04 4.32 -5.90
N HIS A 86 -24.46 3.18 -5.52
CA HIS A 86 -23.03 3.00 -5.28
C HIS A 86 -22.49 2.03 -6.33
N ARG A 87 -21.39 2.38 -6.98
CA ARG A 87 -20.73 1.55 -7.99
C ARG A 87 -19.34 1.24 -7.50
N GLU A 88 -19.03 -0.04 -7.40
CA GLU A 88 -17.81 -0.53 -6.79
C GLU A 88 -16.96 -1.23 -7.84
N VAL A 89 -15.66 -1.03 -7.79
CA VAL A 89 -14.69 -1.62 -8.72
C VAL A 89 -13.86 -2.63 -7.97
N THR A 90 -13.70 -3.83 -8.53
CA THR A 90 -12.97 -4.88 -7.83
C THR A 90 -12.01 -5.65 -8.69
N ARG A 91 -10.91 -6.08 -8.04
CA ARG A 91 -9.92 -7.01 -8.60
C ARG A 91 -10.28 -8.43 -8.22
N GLY A 92 -10.08 -9.36 -9.15
CA GLY A 92 -10.26 -10.79 -8.91
C GLY A 92 -9.07 -11.62 -9.34
N SER A 93 -9.28 -12.93 -9.29
CA SER A 93 -8.29 -13.96 -9.64
C SER A 93 -8.90 -14.94 -10.64
N TYR A 94 -8.15 -15.28 -11.68
CA TYR A 94 -8.55 -16.27 -12.66
C TYR A 94 -8.01 -17.65 -12.30
N ASN A 95 -8.90 -18.65 -12.22
CA ASN A 95 -8.58 -20.05 -12.10
C ASN A 95 -8.64 -20.71 -13.49
N PRO A 96 -7.49 -21.06 -14.09
CA PRO A 96 -7.44 -21.67 -15.41
C PRO A 96 -7.96 -23.11 -15.44
N THR A 97 -8.13 -23.76 -14.28
CA THR A 97 -8.56 -25.17 -14.20
C THR A 97 -10.04 -25.34 -14.51
N ASP A 98 -10.87 -24.40 -14.09
CA ASP A 98 -12.33 -24.42 -14.25
C ASP A 98 -12.87 -23.19 -14.98
N SER A 99 -11.96 -22.34 -15.50
CA SER A 99 -12.28 -21.10 -16.22
C SER A 99 -13.11 -20.15 -15.38
N THR A 100 -12.83 -20.08 -14.07
CA THR A 100 -13.56 -19.18 -13.17
C THR A 100 -12.75 -17.94 -12.80
N TYR A 101 -13.42 -16.80 -12.73
CA TYR A 101 -12.87 -15.55 -12.22
C TYR A 101 -13.57 -15.23 -10.91
N THR A 102 -12.83 -15.24 -9.80
CA THR A 102 -13.38 -14.97 -8.47
C THR A 102 -12.91 -13.60 -8.00
N PHE A 103 -13.87 -12.75 -7.65
CA PHE A 103 -13.61 -11.42 -7.13
C PHE A 103 -14.47 -11.15 -5.89
N GLU A 104 -13.99 -10.27 -5.05
CA GLU A 104 -14.73 -9.80 -3.89
C GLU A 104 -15.44 -8.49 -4.21
N VAL A 105 -16.45 -8.12 -3.43
CA VAL A 105 -17.18 -6.86 -3.58
C VAL A 105 -17.12 -6.12 -2.25
N PHE A 106 -16.69 -4.86 -2.31
CA PHE A 106 -16.51 -3.98 -1.16
C PHE A 106 -17.48 -2.80 -1.24
N PHE A 107 -17.66 -2.10 -0.12
CA PHE A 107 -18.46 -0.88 -0.04
C PHE A 107 -17.59 0.26 0.47
N ALA A 108 -17.54 1.36 -0.28
CA ALA A 108 -16.77 2.52 0.09
C ALA A 108 -17.25 3.15 1.43
N PRO A 109 -16.34 3.76 2.21
CA PRO A 109 -16.70 4.53 3.40
C PRO A 109 -17.70 5.66 3.09
N GLY A 110 -18.63 5.92 4.00
CA GLY A 110 -19.62 7.01 3.87
C GLY A 110 -20.97 6.62 3.26
N ALA A 111 -21.17 5.34 2.91
CA ALA A 111 -22.49 4.82 2.57
C ALA A 111 -23.46 5.00 3.75
N ALA A 112 -24.68 5.48 3.52
CA ALA A 112 -25.66 5.66 4.59
C ALA A 112 -26.18 4.30 5.11
N PRO A 113 -26.50 4.15 6.41
CA PRO A 113 -27.21 2.98 6.91
C PRO A 113 -28.49 2.68 6.10
N GLY A 114 -28.78 1.41 5.89
CA GLY A 114 -29.94 0.97 5.13
C GLY A 114 -29.74 -0.39 4.47
N SER A 115 -30.79 -0.86 3.79
CA SER A 115 -30.72 -2.05 2.96
C SER A 115 -30.16 -1.68 1.59
N TYR A 116 -29.20 -2.46 1.12
CA TYR A 116 -28.59 -2.28 -0.19
C TYR A 116 -28.91 -3.47 -1.06
N ARG A 117 -29.27 -3.16 -2.31
CA ARG A 117 -29.71 -4.13 -3.29
C ARG A 117 -28.84 -4.07 -4.53
N ALA A 118 -28.23 -5.20 -4.91
CA ALA A 118 -27.52 -5.28 -6.18
C ALA A 118 -28.50 -5.01 -7.33
N GLN A 119 -28.05 -4.25 -8.32
CA GLN A 119 -28.85 -3.84 -9.49
C GLN A 119 -28.35 -4.52 -10.76
N TYR A 120 -27.05 -4.45 -10.99
CA TYR A 120 -26.40 -5.08 -12.14
C TYR A 120 -24.93 -5.35 -11.83
N VAL A 121 -24.35 -6.25 -12.62
CA VAL A 121 -22.92 -6.46 -12.73
C VAL A 121 -22.48 -6.11 -14.15
N GLU A 122 -21.42 -5.31 -14.26
CA GLU A 122 -20.77 -4.95 -15.51
C GLU A 122 -19.38 -5.58 -15.53
N ILE A 123 -19.04 -6.24 -16.63
CA ILE A 123 -17.79 -6.95 -16.83
C ILE A 123 -17.09 -6.31 -18.02
N GLN A 124 -15.85 -5.89 -17.81
CA GLN A 124 -14.98 -5.35 -18.86
C GLN A 124 -13.90 -6.38 -19.18
N THR A 125 -13.78 -6.74 -20.45
CA THR A 125 -12.72 -7.66 -20.91
C THR A 125 -11.42 -6.89 -21.21
N GLU A 126 -10.28 -7.58 -21.24
CA GLU A 126 -9.00 -6.95 -21.65
C GLU A 126 -9.04 -6.42 -23.09
N ALA A 127 -9.91 -6.97 -23.93
CA ALA A 127 -10.15 -6.49 -25.30
C ALA A 127 -11.01 -5.20 -25.35
N GLY A 128 -11.49 -4.70 -24.20
CA GLY A 128 -12.30 -3.49 -24.10
C GLY A 128 -13.80 -3.70 -24.33
N HIS A 129 -14.26 -4.95 -24.38
CA HIS A 129 -15.70 -5.27 -24.49
C HIS A 129 -16.38 -5.12 -23.14
N VAL A 130 -17.63 -4.66 -23.15
CA VAL A 130 -18.44 -4.44 -21.95
C VAL A 130 -19.70 -5.29 -22.00
N ILE A 131 -19.90 -6.11 -20.96
CA ILE A 131 -21.09 -6.96 -20.83
C ILE A 131 -21.77 -6.64 -19.49
N VAL A 132 -23.08 -6.47 -19.50
CA VAL A 132 -23.86 -6.17 -18.29
C VAL A 132 -24.95 -7.21 -18.09
N TYR A 133 -25.07 -7.71 -16.87
CA TYR A 133 -26.17 -8.57 -16.42
C TYR A 133 -27.01 -7.83 -15.37
N TRP A 134 -28.32 -7.91 -15.51
CA TRP A 134 -29.23 -7.45 -14.47
C TRP A 134 -29.16 -8.34 -13.24
N ARG A 135 -29.69 -7.83 -12.13
CA ARG A 135 -29.84 -8.55 -10.87
C ARG A 135 -30.50 -9.92 -11.02
N ASP A 136 -31.49 -10.06 -11.90
CA ASP A 136 -32.19 -11.33 -12.13
C ASP A 136 -31.37 -12.35 -12.95
N GLY A 137 -30.13 -12.00 -13.32
CA GLY A 137 -29.26 -12.80 -14.17
C GLY A 137 -29.54 -12.64 -15.67
N SER A 138 -30.53 -11.84 -16.06
CA SER A 138 -30.79 -11.59 -17.48
C SER A 138 -29.69 -10.71 -18.08
N LEU A 139 -29.35 -10.98 -19.35
CA LEU A 139 -28.41 -10.16 -20.09
C LEU A 139 -29.03 -8.79 -20.39
N ASN A 140 -28.37 -7.72 -19.95
CA ASN A 140 -28.78 -6.33 -20.18
C ASN A 140 -28.11 -5.73 -21.41
N TYR A 141 -26.79 -5.89 -21.51
CA TYR A 141 -25.97 -5.20 -22.50
C TYR A 141 -24.85 -6.13 -22.98
N ASN A 142 -24.75 -6.33 -24.29
CA ASN A 142 -23.68 -7.08 -24.97
C ASN A 142 -23.62 -6.56 -26.42
N PRO A 143 -23.06 -5.36 -26.65
CA PRO A 143 -23.13 -4.66 -27.93
C PRO A 143 -22.39 -5.42 -29.05
N ASP A 144 -21.40 -6.21 -28.66
CA ASP A 144 -20.53 -6.95 -29.57
C ASP A 144 -21.03 -8.38 -29.86
N ASN A 145 -22.23 -8.74 -29.37
CA ASN A 145 -22.87 -10.05 -29.58
C ASN A 145 -21.95 -11.25 -29.26
N LEU A 146 -21.15 -11.13 -28.21
CA LEU A 146 -20.24 -12.19 -27.79
C LEU A 146 -21.02 -13.50 -27.48
N PRO A 147 -20.50 -14.68 -27.84
CA PRO A 147 -21.23 -15.96 -27.67
C PRO A 147 -21.63 -16.20 -26.21
N SER A 148 -22.91 -16.41 -25.89
CA SER A 148 -23.31 -16.73 -24.50
C SER A 148 -23.03 -18.20 -24.16
N SER A 149 -22.57 -18.50 -22.94
CA SER A 149 -22.12 -19.84 -22.48
C SER A 149 -23.17 -20.95 -22.39
N GLY A 150 -24.38 -20.76 -22.93
CA GLY A 150 -25.50 -21.69 -22.80
C GLY A 150 -25.96 -21.93 -21.35
N THR A 151 -25.30 -21.31 -20.38
CA THR A 151 -25.58 -21.38 -18.94
C THR A 151 -26.35 -20.12 -18.56
N ALA A 152 -27.52 -20.27 -17.93
CA ALA A 152 -28.24 -19.12 -17.40
C ALA A 152 -27.42 -18.45 -16.30
N ALA A 153 -27.33 -17.12 -16.30
CA ALA A 153 -26.61 -16.42 -15.23
C ALA A 153 -27.37 -16.59 -13.90
N VAL A 154 -26.62 -16.62 -12.81
CA VAL A 154 -27.19 -16.73 -11.47
C VAL A 154 -27.67 -15.35 -11.00
N PRO A 155 -28.87 -15.24 -10.37
CA PRO A 155 -29.33 -13.98 -9.78
C PRO A 155 -28.35 -13.42 -8.74
N LEU A 156 -28.24 -12.08 -8.70
CA LEU A 156 -27.37 -11.35 -7.79
C LEU A 156 -27.99 -11.13 -6.40
N ASP A 157 -29.12 -11.76 -6.09
CA ASP A 157 -29.83 -11.60 -4.82
C ASP A 157 -28.97 -11.93 -3.60
N ALA A 158 -27.99 -12.83 -3.77
CA ALA A 158 -27.05 -13.21 -2.71
C ALA A 158 -26.08 -12.07 -2.30
N LEU A 159 -26.03 -10.98 -3.07
CA LEU A 159 -25.24 -9.77 -2.75
C LEU A 159 -26.02 -8.72 -1.96
N ASP A 160 -27.33 -8.90 -1.75
CA ASP A 160 -28.10 -7.98 -0.93
C ASP A 160 -27.65 -8.05 0.54
N PHE A 161 -27.59 -6.90 1.21
CA PHE A 161 -27.22 -6.83 2.62
C PHE A 161 -27.92 -5.67 3.34
N ASN A 162 -27.88 -5.72 4.67
CA ASN A 162 -28.39 -4.67 5.55
C ASN A 162 -27.24 -4.03 6.33
N TYR A 163 -27.21 -2.70 6.35
CA TYR A 163 -26.26 -1.90 7.10
C TYR A 163 -26.98 -1.12 8.21
N SER A 164 -26.70 -1.42 9.49
CA SER A 164 -27.53 -1.01 10.62
C SER A 164 -27.01 0.15 11.47
N SER A 165 -25.77 0.62 11.30
CA SER A 165 -25.26 1.77 12.07
C SER A 165 -24.16 2.55 11.38
N THR A 166 -24.22 3.88 11.47
CA THR A 166 -23.07 4.77 11.27
C THR A 166 -22.05 4.46 12.36
N VAL A 167 -20.94 3.83 11.98
CA VAL A 167 -19.78 3.74 12.87
C VAL A 167 -19.05 5.07 12.75
N SER A 168 -19.07 5.88 13.81
CA SER A 168 -18.05 6.91 14.02
C SER A 168 -16.74 6.18 14.15
N LEU A 169 -15.85 6.37 13.19
CA LEU A 169 -14.58 5.66 13.14
C LEU A 169 -13.58 6.40 14.02
N ASP A 170 -13.48 5.98 15.27
CA ASP A 170 -12.28 6.16 16.08
C ASP A 170 -11.24 5.19 15.50
N ARG A 171 -10.56 5.62 14.42
CA ARG A 171 -9.54 4.84 13.70
C ARG A 171 -8.21 5.06 14.45
N PRO A 172 -7.42 4.02 14.78
CA PRO A 172 -6.04 4.24 15.20
C PRO A 172 -5.20 4.49 13.96
N HIS A 173 -4.71 5.72 13.77
CA HIS A 173 -3.84 6.07 12.65
C HIS A 173 -2.41 5.75 13.09
N THR A 174 -1.70 4.92 12.35
CA THR A 174 -0.28 4.65 12.63
C THR A 174 0.55 5.07 11.42
N SER A 175 1.82 5.37 11.67
CA SER A 175 2.84 5.78 10.69
C SER A 175 3.31 4.66 9.79
N GLY A 176 2.81 3.44 10.01
CA GLY A 176 2.82 2.35 9.04
C GLY A 176 1.41 2.15 8.54
N PHE A 177 1.25 1.71 7.29
CA PHE A 177 -0.04 1.20 6.81
C PHE A 177 -0.39 -0.05 7.62
N TYR A 178 -1.01 0.13 8.78
CA TYR A 178 -1.61 -0.96 9.54
C TYR A 178 -3.11 -0.74 9.64
N ARG A 179 -3.84 -1.58 8.89
CA ARG A 179 -5.27 -1.83 9.05
C ARG A 179 -5.43 -3.27 9.52
N ASP A 180 -5.83 -3.44 10.79
CA ASP A 180 -6.49 -4.68 11.19
C ASP A 180 -7.88 -4.71 10.53
N ASN A 181 -7.96 -5.44 9.42
CA ASN A 181 -9.15 -5.90 8.70
C ASN A 181 -9.89 -4.89 7.78
N TYR A 182 -9.40 -4.76 6.55
CA TYR A 182 -10.28 -4.61 5.37
C TYR A 182 -9.73 -5.30 4.10
N TRP A 183 -9.44 -6.60 4.23
CA TRP A 183 -9.64 -7.65 3.22
C TRP A 183 -9.20 -7.49 1.74
N ASP A 184 -7.98 -7.08 1.48
CA ASP A 184 -6.93 -8.09 1.24
C ASP A 184 -5.61 -7.52 1.75
N PRO A 185 -5.20 -7.92 2.96
CA PRO A 185 -4.20 -7.28 3.82
C PRO A 185 -2.74 -7.46 3.38
N PHE A 186 -2.48 -7.62 2.08
CA PHE A 186 -1.15 -7.88 1.56
C PHE A 186 -0.74 -6.77 0.56
N THR A 187 -0.42 -5.53 0.97
CA THR A 187 0.67 -5.23 1.90
C THR A 187 1.11 -3.75 1.83
N LEU A 188 1.85 -3.30 2.83
CA LEU A 188 2.63 -2.07 2.80
C LEU A 188 3.54 -2.00 1.57
N SER A 189 3.27 -1.06 0.68
CA SER A 189 4.06 -0.90 -0.53
C SER A 189 5.18 0.10 -0.31
N LEU A 190 6.37 -0.26 -0.76
CA LEU A 190 7.51 0.65 -0.72
C LEU A 190 7.46 1.52 -1.98
N LEU A 191 7.58 2.83 -1.81
CA LEU A 191 7.74 3.75 -2.92
C LEU A 191 9.22 4.01 -3.15
N ILE A 192 9.62 3.97 -4.41
CA ILE A 192 10.97 4.33 -4.82
C ILE A 192 10.95 5.45 -5.83
N ARG A 193 12.02 6.23 -5.84
CA ARG A 193 12.31 7.14 -6.94
C ARG A 193 13.64 6.78 -7.56
N ASP A 194 13.66 6.60 -8.88
CA ASP A 194 14.91 6.40 -9.61
C ASP A 194 15.64 7.73 -9.92
N SER A 195 16.74 7.66 -10.67
CA SER A 195 17.54 8.83 -11.06
C SER A 195 16.90 9.68 -12.16
N TRP A 196 15.92 9.13 -12.90
CA TRP A 196 15.15 9.84 -13.92
C TRP A 196 13.90 10.53 -13.35
N GLY A 197 13.63 10.36 -12.06
CA GLY A 197 12.48 10.95 -11.38
C GLY A 197 11.18 10.17 -11.61
N ARG A 198 11.27 8.90 -12.01
CA ARG A 198 10.11 8.00 -12.04
C ARG A 198 9.86 7.47 -10.63
N LEU A 199 8.59 7.40 -10.26
CA LEU A 199 8.10 6.86 -9.01
C LEU A 199 7.61 5.44 -9.28
N GLY A 200 8.22 4.47 -8.61
CA GLY A 200 7.86 3.06 -8.69
C GLY A 200 7.21 2.61 -7.39
N LEU A 201 6.19 1.77 -7.49
CA LEU A 201 5.59 1.08 -6.37
C LEU A 201 6.11 -0.35 -6.33
N PHE A 202 6.59 -0.78 -5.16
CA PHE A 202 6.96 -2.15 -4.85
C PHE A 202 5.93 -2.72 -3.87
N PRO A 203 4.87 -3.38 -4.36
CA PRO A 203 3.93 -4.06 -3.49
C PRO A 203 4.60 -5.28 -2.87
N THR A 204 4.26 -5.65 -1.64
CA THR A 204 4.66 -6.92 -1.03
C THR A 204 3.60 -8.02 -1.17
N GLY A 205 4.05 -9.26 -1.01
CA GLY A 205 3.26 -10.47 -0.96
C GLY A 205 2.66 -10.76 0.42
N GLY A 206 3.11 -10.06 1.46
CA GLY A 206 2.58 -10.20 2.83
C GLY A 206 3.05 -11.47 3.51
N ASN A 207 4.18 -11.97 3.03
CA ASN A 207 4.81 -13.22 3.38
C ASN A 207 6.34 -13.08 3.26
N GLY A 208 6.84 -11.86 3.42
CA GLY A 208 8.27 -11.56 3.29
C GLY A 208 8.79 -11.45 1.85
N THR A 209 7.92 -11.28 0.84
CA THR A 209 8.33 -11.20 -0.58
C THR A 209 7.80 -9.96 -1.29
N TRP A 210 8.44 -9.54 -2.38
CA TRP A 210 7.94 -8.48 -3.25
C TRP A 210 7.11 -9.04 -4.39
N LYS A 211 6.04 -8.34 -4.76
CA LYS A 211 5.32 -8.51 -6.04
C LYS A 211 6.07 -7.74 -7.13
N GLN A 212 5.65 -7.92 -8.39
CA GLN A 212 6.20 -7.16 -9.51
C GLN A 212 5.97 -5.66 -9.30
N ALA A 213 7.06 -4.90 -9.31
CA ALA A 213 7.00 -3.45 -9.22
C ALA A 213 6.48 -2.83 -10.52
N TYR A 214 5.81 -1.69 -10.40
CA TYR A 214 5.28 -0.93 -11.54
C TYR A 214 5.41 0.57 -11.30
N GLU A 215 5.42 1.35 -12.39
CA GLU A 215 5.54 2.81 -12.34
C GLU A 215 4.18 3.43 -11.98
N VAL A 216 4.20 4.37 -11.02
CA VAL A 216 3.03 5.11 -10.54
C VAL A 216 3.17 6.62 -10.75
N GLY A 217 4.25 7.08 -11.37
CA GLY A 217 4.39 8.47 -11.75
C GLY A 217 5.76 8.83 -12.30
N SER A 218 5.87 10.05 -12.84
CA SER A 218 7.12 10.61 -13.36
C SER A 218 7.25 12.08 -13.00
N GLY A 219 8.46 12.64 -13.14
CA GLY A 219 8.75 14.05 -12.80
C GLY A 219 8.92 14.34 -11.31
N TRP A 220 9.11 13.31 -10.48
CA TRP A 220 9.29 13.43 -9.02
C TRP A 220 10.69 13.90 -8.60
N ASN A 221 11.57 14.18 -9.57
CA ASN A 221 12.90 14.75 -9.35
C ASN A 221 12.86 16.21 -8.86
N ILE A 222 11.70 16.88 -8.94
CA ILE A 222 11.51 18.23 -8.38
C ILE A 222 11.52 18.25 -6.84
N PHE A 223 11.34 17.09 -6.20
CA PHE A 223 11.25 16.98 -4.75
C PHE A 223 12.58 16.56 -4.12
N ASN A 224 12.93 17.17 -2.99
CA ASN A 224 14.10 16.78 -2.20
C ASN A 224 13.73 15.90 -0.99
N THR A 225 12.43 15.72 -0.73
CA THR A 225 11.89 14.87 0.33
C THR A 225 10.54 14.34 -0.13
N MET A 226 10.30 13.05 0.08
CA MET A 226 9.03 12.37 -0.17
C MET A 226 8.78 11.44 1.02
N ILE A 227 7.53 11.33 1.42
CA ILE A 227 7.09 10.68 2.64
C ILE A 227 5.82 9.90 2.31
N ALA A 228 5.77 8.63 2.68
CA ALA A 228 4.52 7.89 2.75
C ALA A 228 3.74 8.42 3.96
N ALA A 229 2.69 9.19 3.72
CA ALA A 229 1.99 9.92 4.77
C ALA A 229 0.82 9.12 5.40
N GLY A 230 0.52 7.95 4.83
CA GLY A 230 -0.74 7.26 5.08
C GLY A 230 -1.92 8.05 4.49
N ASP A 231 -3.13 7.70 4.90
CA ASP A 231 -4.36 8.44 4.57
C ASP A 231 -4.38 9.78 5.34
N PHE A 232 -3.87 10.85 4.73
CA PHE A 232 -3.65 12.14 5.39
C PHE A 232 -4.86 13.07 5.25
N ASN A 233 -5.78 12.76 4.34
CA ASN A 233 -7.02 13.49 4.08
C ASN A 233 -8.29 12.70 4.42
N ASN A 234 -8.15 11.53 5.06
CA ASN A 234 -9.23 10.62 5.47
C ASN A 234 -10.16 10.18 4.32
N ASP A 235 -9.68 10.14 3.09
CA ASP A 235 -10.46 9.70 1.93
C ASP A 235 -10.45 8.17 1.74
N GLY A 236 -9.67 7.46 2.55
CA GLY A 236 -9.57 6.01 2.55
C GLY A 236 -8.39 5.48 1.72
N GLU A 237 -7.68 6.35 1.00
CA GLU A 237 -6.51 6.01 0.21
C GLU A 237 -5.22 6.52 0.85
N ASN A 238 -4.08 5.93 0.49
CA ASN A 238 -2.81 6.37 1.05
C ASN A 238 -2.19 7.48 0.21
N ASP A 239 -1.70 8.49 0.91
CA ASP A 239 -1.17 9.70 0.32
C ASP A 239 0.35 9.76 0.39
N VAL A 240 0.90 10.60 -0.48
CA VAL A 240 2.31 11.01 -0.42
C VAL A 240 2.40 12.49 -0.08
N ILE A 241 3.27 12.82 0.87
CA ILE A 241 3.68 14.20 1.10
C ILE A 241 5.09 14.40 0.54
N ALA A 242 5.26 15.43 -0.28
CA ALA A 242 6.53 15.75 -0.90
C ALA A 242 6.90 17.22 -0.72
N ARG A 243 8.19 17.50 -0.54
CA ARG A 243 8.73 18.85 -0.41
C ARG A 243 9.69 19.16 -1.53
N ASP A 244 9.52 20.32 -2.15
CA ASP A 244 10.44 20.82 -3.17
C ASP A 244 11.68 21.51 -2.57
N ALA A 245 12.62 21.91 -3.43
CA ALA A 245 13.83 22.62 -3.01
C ALA A 245 13.57 24.05 -2.46
N ALA A 246 12.43 24.66 -2.79
CA ALA A 246 12.03 25.96 -2.28
C ALA A 246 11.37 25.86 -0.89
N GLY A 247 11.08 24.66 -0.40
CA GLY A 247 10.40 24.43 0.86
C GLY A 247 8.88 24.51 0.78
N SER A 248 8.31 24.40 -0.43
CA SER A 248 6.88 24.17 -0.61
C SER A 248 6.57 22.71 -0.29
N LEU A 249 5.52 22.48 0.49
CA LEU A 249 5.05 21.13 0.84
C LEU A 249 3.77 20.82 0.07
N PHE A 250 3.71 19.64 -0.54
CA PHE A 250 2.61 19.18 -1.36
C PHE A 250 2.07 17.87 -0.84
N LEU A 251 0.74 17.76 -0.78
CA LEU A 251 0.02 16.50 -0.65
C LEU A 251 -0.31 15.98 -2.05
N TYR A 252 -0.07 14.70 -2.26
CA TYR A 252 -0.48 13.93 -3.42
C TYR A 252 -1.49 12.90 -2.94
N PRO A 253 -2.79 13.20 -3.06
CA PRO A 253 -3.79 12.26 -2.60
C PRO A 253 -3.79 11.00 -3.47
N GLY A 254 -3.85 9.84 -2.83
CA GLY A 254 -3.87 8.55 -3.50
C GLY A 254 -5.15 8.31 -4.28
N THR A 255 -5.15 7.27 -5.09
CA THR A 255 -6.38 6.69 -5.65
C THR A 255 -6.38 5.17 -5.43
N TRP A 256 -7.57 4.59 -5.30
CA TRP A 256 -7.77 3.16 -5.08
C TRP A 256 -7.15 2.24 -6.16
N TYR A 257 -6.83 2.80 -7.34
CA TYR A 257 -6.21 2.07 -8.46
C TYR A 257 -4.71 2.37 -8.65
N GLY A 258 -4.05 3.03 -7.68
CA GLY A 258 -2.60 3.24 -7.68
C GLY A 258 -2.11 4.47 -8.45
N GLY A 259 -2.98 5.48 -8.62
CA GLY A 259 -2.65 6.77 -9.23
C GLY A 259 -2.65 7.92 -8.21
N TRP A 260 -2.56 9.16 -8.72
CA TRP A 260 -2.57 10.38 -7.90
C TRP A 260 -3.68 11.33 -8.33
N ASN A 261 -4.43 11.84 -7.37
CA ASN A 261 -5.26 13.02 -7.56
C ASN A 261 -4.40 14.28 -7.78
N PRO A 262 -4.99 15.40 -8.28
CA PRO A 262 -4.28 16.65 -8.41
C PRO A 262 -3.61 17.05 -7.09
N ARG A 263 -2.30 17.28 -7.13
CA ARG A 263 -1.55 17.66 -5.93
C ARG A 263 -2.08 18.96 -5.34
N GLN A 264 -2.05 19.03 -4.01
CA GLN A 264 -2.44 20.21 -3.25
C GLN A 264 -1.21 20.77 -2.56
N GLN A 265 -1.04 22.09 -2.59
CA GLN A 265 0.01 22.70 -1.78
C GLN A 265 -0.50 22.93 -0.36
N ILE A 266 0.12 22.26 0.60
CA ILE A 266 -0.34 22.20 2.00
C ILE A 266 0.58 22.96 2.95
N GLY A 267 1.66 23.55 2.44
CA GLY A 267 2.59 24.30 3.26
C GLY A 267 3.61 25.14 2.50
N TRP A 268 4.15 26.12 3.21
CA TRP A 268 5.19 27.03 2.77
C TRP A 268 6.30 27.10 3.82
N GLY A 269 7.55 27.36 3.40
CA GLY A 269 8.65 27.58 4.34
C GLY A 269 9.18 26.31 5.04
N TRP A 270 8.83 25.12 4.57
CA TRP A 270 9.28 23.83 5.12
C TRP A 270 10.77 23.53 4.86
N GLY A 271 11.48 24.44 4.18
CA GLY A 271 12.93 24.39 4.01
C GLY A 271 13.72 24.58 5.31
N ILE A 272 13.07 25.04 6.40
CA ILE A 272 13.69 25.14 7.72
C ILE A 272 13.93 23.77 8.39
N PHE A 273 13.29 22.71 7.89
CA PHE A 273 13.40 21.36 8.42
C PHE A 273 14.40 20.53 7.62
N ASN A 274 15.32 19.85 8.31
CA ASN A 274 16.28 18.95 7.69
C ASN A 274 15.88 17.47 7.82
N SER A 275 14.74 17.17 8.43
CA SER A 275 14.08 15.86 8.45
C SER A 275 12.58 16.08 8.57
N ILE A 276 11.79 15.36 7.79
CA ILE A 276 10.32 15.33 7.87
C ILE A 276 9.92 13.88 7.66
N PHE A 277 9.06 13.35 8.52
CA PHE A 277 8.56 11.97 8.41
C PHE A 277 7.14 11.89 8.97
N ALA A 278 6.36 10.94 8.45
CA ALA A 278 5.05 10.62 8.99
C ALA A 278 5.22 9.85 10.30
N ALA A 279 4.44 10.24 11.31
CA ALA A 279 4.49 9.67 12.65
C ALA A 279 3.18 8.97 13.03
N GLY A 280 2.23 8.83 12.11
CA GLY A 280 0.92 8.29 12.42
C GLY A 280 0.12 9.24 13.29
N ASP A 281 -0.88 8.73 14.00
CA ASP A 281 -1.63 9.43 15.05
C ASP A 281 -0.76 9.58 16.31
N PHE A 282 0.22 10.48 16.23
CA PHE A 282 1.18 10.65 17.30
C PHE A 282 0.54 11.34 18.52
N ASN A 283 -0.56 12.08 18.31
CA ASN A 283 -1.31 12.76 19.35
C ASN A 283 -2.63 12.09 19.80
N GLY A 284 -3.03 11.00 19.15
CA GLY A 284 -4.24 10.24 19.51
C GLY A 284 -5.54 10.94 19.12
N ASP A 285 -5.53 11.84 18.14
CA ASP A 285 -6.71 12.60 17.70
C ASP A 285 -7.48 11.98 16.53
N GLY A 286 -7.04 10.82 16.06
CA GLY A 286 -7.65 10.15 14.94
C GLY A 286 -7.23 10.75 13.59
N ASN A 287 -6.02 11.29 13.45
CA ASN A 287 -5.47 11.71 12.16
C ASN A 287 -3.98 11.40 12.04
N ASN A 288 -3.47 11.28 10.82
CA ASN A 288 -2.04 11.13 10.60
C ASN A 288 -1.29 12.45 10.82
N ASP A 289 -0.17 12.38 11.54
CA ASP A 289 0.67 13.51 11.88
C ASP A 289 2.03 13.47 11.18
N LEU A 290 2.67 14.64 11.09
CA LEU A 290 4.07 14.75 10.73
C LEU A 290 4.94 15.15 11.92
N LEU A 291 6.12 14.55 12.00
CA LEU A 291 7.21 15.05 12.82
C LEU A 291 8.29 15.67 11.92
N ALA A 292 8.74 16.86 12.29
CA ALA A 292 9.72 17.62 11.53
C ALA A 292 10.83 18.15 12.43
N ARG A 293 12.08 17.91 12.03
CA ARG A 293 13.27 18.30 12.79
C ARG A 293 13.97 19.50 12.15
N LYS A 294 14.31 20.51 12.95
CA LYS A 294 15.19 21.62 12.57
C LYS A 294 16.67 21.28 12.83
N THR A 295 17.57 21.99 12.17
CA THR A 295 19.03 21.79 12.32
C THR A 295 19.55 22.03 13.73
N ASN A 296 18.87 22.88 14.52
CA ASN A 296 19.18 23.13 15.93
C ASN A 296 18.74 21.97 16.87
N GLY A 297 18.13 20.92 16.34
CA GLY A 297 17.68 19.75 17.10
C GLY A 297 16.30 19.87 17.73
N GLU A 298 15.56 20.94 17.42
CA GLU A 298 14.13 21.02 17.72
C GLU A 298 13.36 19.98 16.89
N LEU A 299 12.56 19.16 17.55
CA LEU A 299 11.60 18.26 16.92
C LEU A 299 10.19 18.79 17.16
N VAL A 300 9.47 19.02 16.07
CA VAL A 300 8.16 19.67 16.05
C VAL A 300 7.13 18.69 15.51
N LEU A 301 6.04 18.52 16.26
CA LEU A 301 4.83 17.83 15.84
C LEU A 301 3.93 18.79 15.07
N TYR A 302 3.49 18.33 13.91
CA TYR A 302 2.48 18.95 13.07
C TYR A 302 1.29 18.02 13.02
N PRO A 303 0.28 18.23 13.88
CA PRO A 303 -0.87 17.35 13.88
C PRO A 303 -1.66 17.50 12.59
N GLY A 304 -2.10 16.38 12.02
CA GLY A 304 -3.00 16.38 10.86
C GLY A 304 -4.37 16.93 11.23
N ASN A 305 -5.06 17.54 10.27
CA ASN A 305 -6.47 17.92 10.47
C ASN A 305 -7.46 16.93 9.84
N GLY A 306 -6.96 15.85 9.22
CA GLY A 306 -7.79 14.85 8.55
C GLY A 306 -8.40 15.29 7.22
N TYR A 307 -8.01 16.45 6.69
CA TYR A 307 -8.50 17.01 5.42
C TYR A 307 -7.34 17.45 4.52
N GLY A 308 -6.15 16.87 4.70
CA GLY A 308 -4.97 17.23 3.93
C GLY A 308 -4.21 18.47 4.43
N GLY A 309 -4.49 18.94 5.65
CA GLY A 309 -3.82 20.08 6.26
C GLY A 309 -3.33 19.81 7.68
N PHE A 310 -2.92 20.87 8.40
CA PHE A 310 -2.35 20.78 9.73
C PHE A 310 -3.14 21.58 10.77
N LEU A 311 -3.11 21.11 12.01
CA LEU A 311 -3.49 21.87 13.21
C LEU A 311 -2.28 22.66 13.75
N ALA A 312 -2.44 23.25 14.94
CA ALA A 312 -1.38 24.01 15.58
C ALA A 312 -0.17 23.11 15.92
N ALA A 313 0.98 23.45 15.36
CA ALA A 313 2.22 22.74 15.62
C ALA A 313 2.73 22.96 17.05
N SER A 314 3.43 21.97 17.60
CA SER A 314 4.04 22.05 18.93
C SER A 314 5.42 21.39 18.98
N THR A 315 6.30 21.91 19.82
CA THR A 315 7.62 21.31 20.02
C THR A 315 7.50 20.10 20.95
N VAL A 316 7.93 18.93 20.47
CA VAL A 316 7.86 17.66 21.22
C VAL A 316 9.22 17.19 21.71
N GLY A 317 10.31 17.87 21.33
CA GLY A 317 11.62 17.56 21.89
C GLY A 317 12.76 18.45 21.40
N TRP A 318 13.90 18.32 22.08
CA TRP A 318 15.15 19.02 21.78
C TRP A 318 16.31 18.02 21.77
N GLY A 319 17.43 18.40 21.14
CA GLY A 319 18.64 17.57 21.08
C GLY A 319 18.65 16.53 19.95
N TRP A 320 17.66 16.57 19.05
CA TRP A 320 17.55 15.62 17.92
C TRP A 320 18.58 15.84 16.81
N ASN A 321 19.41 16.90 16.91
CA ASN A 321 20.54 17.15 16.03
C ASN A 321 21.68 16.13 16.23
N GLY A 322 21.67 15.35 17.32
CA GLY A 322 22.56 14.19 17.49
C GLY A 322 22.18 12.97 16.63
N MET A 323 21.02 13.00 15.98
CA MET A 323 20.51 11.88 15.18
C MET A 323 20.81 12.05 13.70
N THR A 324 21.33 10.98 13.09
CA THR A 324 21.66 10.90 11.66
C THR A 324 20.50 10.39 10.80
N ALA A 325 19.53 9.69 11.41
CA ALA A 325 18.28 9.28 10.79
C ALA A 325 17.19 9.22 11.86
N ILE A 326 15.95 9.59 11.49
CA ILE A 326 14.76 9.56 12.35
C ILE A 326 13.59 9.14 11.47
N PHE A 327 12.81 8.17 11.90
CA PHE A 327 11.65 7.65 11.20
C PHE A 327 10.71 6.98 12.18
N SER A 328 9.47 6.76 11.77
CA SER A 328 8.50 6.04 12.58
C SER A 328 8.16 4.71 11.91
N PRO A 329 8.28 3.57 12.61
CA PRO A 329 7.79 2.29 12.12
C PRO A 329 6.28 2.09 12.34
N GLY A 330 5.60 2.98 13.06
CA GLY A 330 4.26 2.71 13.62
C GLY A 330 4.36 2.24 15.07
N ASP A 331 3.36 1.47 15.54
CA ASP A 331 3.39 0.80 16.85
C ASP A 331 4.42 -0.34 16.82
N PHE A 332 5.53 -0.16 17.52
CA PHE A 332 6.67 -1.08 17.49
C PHE A 332 6.82 -1.87 18.79
N ASP A 333 6.18 -1.41 19.88
CA ASP A 333 6.18 -2.08 21.19
C ASP A 333 4.83 -2.66 21.64
N GLY A 334 3.80 -2.58 20.79
CA GLY A 334 2.52 -3.25 20.95
C GLY A 334 1.55 -2.51 21.86
N ASP A 335 1.81 -1.24 22.18
CA ASP A 335 0.98 -0.43 23.06
C ASP A 335 -0.14 0.34 22.32
N ARG A 336 -0.25 0.11 21.01
CA ARG A 336 -1.18 0.73 20.05
C ARG A 336 -0.94 2.21 19.78
N LYS A 337 0.27 2.70 20.03
CA LYS A 337 0.63 4.10 19.76
C LYS A 337 1.83 4.15 18.82
N PRO A 338 1.92 5.18 17.97
CA PRO A 338 3.06 5.27 17.07
C PRO A 338 4.37 5.57 17.82
N ASP A 339 5.40 4.81 17.50
CA ASP A 339 6.75 4.95 18.05
C ASP A 339 7.72 5.61 17.08
N VAL A 340 8.89 5.99 17.56
CA VAL A 340 9.96 6.53 16.72
C VAL A 340 11.25 5.77 16.92
N LEU A 341 11.94 5.50 15.80
CA LEU A 341 13.30 4.99 15.80
C LEU A 341 14.24 6.08 15.31
N ALA A 342 15.38 6.21 15.97
CA ALA A 342 16.42 7.15 15.56
C ALA A 342 17.81 6.57 15.70
N ARG A 343 18.67 6.88 14.73
CA ARG A 343 20.06 6.45 14.71
C ARG A 343 20.98 7.59 15.10
N ASN A 344 21.76 7.43 16.16
CA ASN A 344 22.77 8.42 16.55
C ASN A 344 24.05 8.33 15.68
N SER A 345 24.96 9.29 15.84
CA SER A 345 26.23 9.33 15.09
C SER A 345 27.19 8.17 15.40
N ALA A 346 27.04 7.52 16.56
CA ALA A 346 27.79 6.31 16.93
C ALA A 346 27.24 5.03 16.29
N GLY A 347 26.15 5.11 15.51
CA GLY A 347 25.52 3.96 14.89
C GLY A 347 24.67 3.13 15.86
N ASN A 348 24.23 3.70 16.98
CA ASN A 348 23.20 3.07 17.81
C ASN A 348 21.83 3.42 17.26
N LEU A 349 20.98 2.41 17.10
CA LEU A 349 19.57 2.59 16.84
C LEU A 349 18.84 2.62 18.18
N VAL A 350 18.06 3.67 18.38
CA VAL A 350 17.39 3.98 19.63
C VAL A 350 15.89 3.98 19.38
N PHE A 351 15.17 3.23 20.20
CA PHE A 351 13.73 3.25 20.28
C PHE A 351 13.27 4.40 21.17
N TYR A 352 12.22 5.08 20.75
CA TYR A 352 11.49 6.11 21.48
C TYR A 352 10.01 5.76 21.45
N GLY A 353 9.48 5.37 22.61
CA GLY A 353 8.07 5.02 22.74
C GLY A 353 7.19 6.28 22.66
N GLY A 354 6.15 6.24 21.84
CA GLY A 354 5.14 7.30 21.79
C GLY A 354 4.17 7.19 22.97
N ASN A 355 3.62 8.31 23.43
CA ASN A 355 2.58 8.27 24.48
C ASN A 355 1.14 8.32 23.93
N GLY A 356 0.97 8.52 22.62
CA GLY A 356 -0.35 8.69 21.97
C GLY A 356 -1.04 10.01 22.35
N SER A 357 -0.26 11.01 22.73
CA SER A 357 -0.74 12.34 23.16
C SER A 357 0.28 13.43 22.80
N GLY A 358 1.08 13.19 21.75
CA GLY A 358 2.06 14.13 21.22
C GLY A 358 3.36 14.18 22.01
N GLY A 359 3.71 13.12 22.73
CA GLY A 359 4.91 13.05 23.56
C GLY A 359 5.51 11.65 23.66
N TRP A 360 6.43 11.49 24.61
CA TRP A 360 7.27 10.30 24.72
C TRP A 360 7.01 9.53 26.01
N THR A 361 7.27 8.24 25.98
CA THR A 361 7.36 7.37 27.16
C THR A 361 8.82 7.08 27.50
N THR A 362 9.33 5.92 27.11
CA THR A 362 10.70 5.48 27.39
C THR A 362 11.56 5.50 26.12
N SER A 363 12.87 5.63 26.31
CA SER A 363 13.83 5.45 25.21
C SER A 363 14.90 4.44 25.60
N ARG A 364 15.33 3.60 24.65
CA ARG A 364 16.40 2.62 24.87
C ARG A 364 17.15 2.29 23.58
N VAL A 365 18.42 1.92 23.70
CA VAL A 365 19.18 1.39 22.56
C VAL A 365 18.68 0.00 22.22
N ILE A 366 18.31 -0.23 20.97
CA ILE A 366 17.78 -1.52 20.46
C ILE A 366 18.70 -2.14 19.40
N GLY A 367 19.84 -1.52 19.10
CA GLY A 367 20.83 -2.07 18.21
C GLY A 367 22.08 -1.21 18.09
N GLN A 368 23.18 -1.84 17.67
CA GLN A 368 24.48 -1.20 17.42
C GLN A 368 24.96 -1.53 16.00
N GLY A 369 25.90 -0.76 15.46
CA GLY A 369 26.46 -1.00 14.12
C GLY A 369 25.56 -0.55 12.96
N TRP A 370 24.53 0.24 13.23
CA TRP A 370 23.59 0.73 12.21
C TRP A 370 24.18 1.80 11.29
N ASN A 371 25.44 2.20 11.49
CA ASN A 371 26.20 3.05 10.58
C ASN A 371 26.58 2.32 9.26
N ALA A 372 26.49 0.98 9.22
CA ALA A 372 26.64 0.22 7.98
C ALA A 372 25.46 0.39 7.01
N ILE A 373 24.30 0.84 7.51
CA ILE A 373 23.09 1.07 6.73
C ILE A 373 23.10 2.52 6.22
N THR A 374 22.86 2.74 4.94
CA THR A 374 22.85 4.08 4.33
C THR A 374 21.48 4.73 4.35
N LYS A 375 20.44 3.93 4.08
CA LYS A 375 19.02 4.34 4.10
C LYS A 375 18.23 3.37 4.96
N LEU A 376 17.28 3.89 5.70
CA LEU A 376 16.47 3.11 6.65
C LEU A 376 15.11 3.78 6.82
N GLY A 377 14.08 2.96 7.06
CA GLY A 377 12.71 3.42 7.22
C GLY A 377 11.81 2.29 7.71
N GLY A 378 10.59 2.65 8.10
CA GLY A 378 9.53 1.68 8.36
C GLY A 378 8.97 1.16 7.05
N VAL A 379 8.46 -0.07 7.07
CA VAL A 379 7.62 -0.63 6.00
C VAL A 379 6.38 -1.29 6.58
N GLY A 380 6.06 -1.07 7.86
CA GLY A 380 5.01 -1.80 8.58
C GLY A 380 5.21 -3.31 8.55
N ASP A 381 4.16 -4.09 8.75
CA ASP A 381 4.19 -5.57 8.69
C ASP A 381 4.47 -6.14 7.29
N PHE A 382 5.74 -6.45 7.03
CA PHE A 382 6.20 -6.99 5.74
C PHE A 382 6.12 -8.52 5.69
N ASP A 383 6.30 -9.20 6.82
CA ASP A 383 6.26 -10.66 6.91
C ASP A 383 4.90 -11.26 7.27
N GLY A 384 3.90 -10.42 7.56
CA GLY A 384 2.49 -10.77 7.71
C GLY A 384 2.14 -11.31 9.09
N ASP A 385 2.91 -10.97 10.13
CA ASP A 385 2.71 -11.49 11.49
C ASP A 385 2.00 -10.52 12.44
N GLY A 386 1.54 -9.38 11.93
CA GLY A 386 0.84 -8.35 12.69
C GLY A 386 1.78 -7.38 13.42
N VAL A 387 3.07 -7.35 13.09
CA VAL A 387 4.06 -6.49 13.76
C VAL A 387 4.77 -5.60 12.74
N ASN A 388 4.96 -4.32 13.09
CA ASN A 388 5.67 -3.40 12.22
C ASN A 388 7.16 -3.76 12.04
N ASP A 389 7.62 -3.75 10.79
CA ASP A 389 8.98 -4.05 10.37
C ASP A 389 9.72 -2.82 9.82
N VAL A 390 11.04 -2.97 9.72
CA VAL A 390 11.98 -1.93 9.29
C VAL A 390 12.84 -2.45 8.15
N TRP A 391 13.08 -1.61 7.15
CA TRP A 391 14.05 -1.92 6.10
C TRP A 391 15.33 -1.12 6.30
N GLY A 392 16.45 -1.70 5.85
CA GLY A 392 17.74 -1.03 5.76
C GLY A 392 18.46 -1.39 4.47
N ILE A 393 19.05 -0.40 3.81
CA ILE A 393 19.88 -0.58 2.62
C ILE A 393 21.33 -0.25 2.96
N ASP A 394 22.25 -1.18 2.74
CA ASP A 394 23.68 -0.95 2.97
C ASP A 394 24.38 -0.25 1.78
N THR A 395 25.69 0.00 1.91
CA THR A 395 26.49 0.65 0.84
C THR A 395 26.69 -0.22 -0.39
N ALA A 396 26.41 -1.52 -0.32
CA ALA A 396 26.48 -2.46 -1.44
C ALA A 396 25.12 -2.63 -2.13
N GLY A 397 24.11 -1.85 -1.73
CA GLY A 397 22.75 -1.93 -2.29
C GLY A 397 21.95 -3.13 -1.79
N GLN A 398 22.43 -3.86 -0.78
CA GLN A 398 21.65 -4.93 -0.15
C GLN A 398 20.53 -4.32 0.68
N MET A 399 19.28 -4.66 0.37
CA MET A 399 18.16 -4.39 1.26
C MET A 399 17.96 -5.59 2.20
N ARG A 400 17.89 -5.28 3.49
CA ARG A 400 17.52 -6.20 4.55
C ARG A 400 16.25 -5.72 5.24
N MET A 401 15.33 -6.64 5.46
CA MET A 401 14.20 -6.46 6.37
C MET A 401 14.59 -6.90 7.77
N TYR A 402 14.25 -6.09 8.76
CA TYR A 402 14.44 -6.32 10.18
C TYR A 402 13.06 -6.47 10.79
N TYR A 403 12.77 -7.68 11.26
CA TYR A 403 11.42 -8.03 11.65
C TYR A 403 11.17 -7.67 13.12
N GLY A 404 10.09 -6.93 13.37
CA GLY A 404 9.71 -6.45 14.71
C GLY A 404 9.33 -7.60 15.65
N ASN A 405 9.34 -7.36 16.96
CA ASN A 405 8.92 -8.35 17.95
C ASN A 405 7.72 -7.90 18.82
N ASN A 406 7.08 -6.78 18.45
CA ASN A 406 5.98 -6.17 19.18
C ASN A 406 6.32 -5.84 20.65
N ALA A 407 7.60 -5.57 20.92
CA ALA A 407 8.13 -5.21 22.23
C ALA A 407 9.29 -4.21 22.06
N GLY A 408 9.26 -3.41 20.99
CA GLY A 408 10.24 -2.42 20.61
C GLY A 408 11.63 -3.00 20.39
N GLY A 409 11.71 -4.08 19.60
CA GLY A 409 12.93 -4.82 19.30
C GLY A 409 12.76 -5.75 18.09
N TRP A 410 13.65 -6.74 17.97
CA TRP A 410 13.75 -7.57 16.76
C TRP A 410 13.49 -9.05 17.07
N LYS A 411 12.75 -9.74 16.19
CA LYS A 411 12.64 -11.21 16.19
C LYS A 411 13.58 -11.86 15.16
N GLY A 412 14.02 -11.10 14.15
CA GLY A 412 14.92 -11.60 13.11
C GLY A 412 15.25 -10.58 12.04
N SER A 413 15.96 -11.00 11.00
CA SER A 413 16.16 -10.21 9.78
C SER A 413 16.44 -11.09 8.57
N GLY A 414 16.11 -10.62 7.37
CA GLY A 414 16.30 -11.33 6.11
C GLY A 414 16.74 -10.39 4.99
N VAL A 415 17.62 -10.87 4.10
CA VAL A 415 17.97 -10.14 2.89
C VAL A 415 16.85 -10.32 1.87
N VAL A 416 16.32 -9.22 1.35
CA VAL A 416 15.16 -9.21 0.43
C VAL A 416 15.48 -8.69 -0.97
N GLY A 417 16.72 -8.28 -1.22
CA GLY A 417 17.17 -7.93 -2.56
C GLY A 417 18.48 -7.15 -2.59
N TRP A 418 18.91 -6.82 -3.81
CA TRP A 418 20.13 -6.09 -4.13
C TRP A 418 19.84 -5.01 -5.19
N GLY A 419 20.73 -4.03 -5.34
CA GLY A 419 20.59 -2.94 -6.31
C GLY A 419 19.72 -1.77 -5.82
N TRP A 420 19.37 -1.74 -4.52
CA TRP A 420 18.52 -0.69 -3.95
C TRP A 420 19.26 0.65 -3.75
N ASP A 421 20.57 0.64 -3.91
CA ASP A 421 21.42 1.83 -3.94
C ASP A 421 21.22 2.67 -5.21
N GLU A 422 20.73 2.07 -6.30
CA GLU A 422 20.43 2.79 -7.56
C GLU A 422 19.29 3.81 -7.43
N PHE A 423 18.38 3.60 -6.46
CA PHE A 423 17.27 4.51 -6.23
C PHE A 423 17.72 5.76 -5.49
N THR A 424 17.21 6.92 -5.89
CA THR A 424 17.51 8.20 -5.23
C THR A 424 16.64 8.43 -4.00
N ALA A 425 15.51 7.72 -3.87
CA ALA A 425 14.68 7.67 -2.68
C ALA A 425 14.00 6.30 -2.52
N VAL A 426 13.75 5.91 -1.29
CA VAL A 426 13.04 4.70 -0.87
C VAL A 426 12.27 5.09 0.39
N PHE A 427 10.95 4.96 0.41
CA PHE A 427 10.09 5.50 1.47
C PHE A 427 8.72 4.84 1.56
#